data_AF-A0A3B9ZQP8-F1
#
_entry.id   AF-A0A3B9ZQP8-F1
#
_cell.length_a   1.000
_cell.length_b   1.000
_cell.length_c   1.000
_cell.angle_alpha   90.00
_cell.angle_beta   90.00
_cell.angle_gamma   90.00
#
_symmetry.space_group_name_H-M   'P 1'
#
loop_
_entity.id
_entity.type
_entity.pdbx_description
1 polymer ?
#
loop_
_entity_poly.entity_id
_entity_poly.type
_entity_poly.pdbx_seq_one_letter_code
_entity_poly.pdbx_strand_id
1 'polypeptide(L)'
;MDTFEKLVYNIAENVHQEHDLVFLERLRFMVQYYRATLIRRDDEKGRKLDSAFLQIYLGSDDQGIAMEEKVDHSCLIMQSTEKIPNLIRLRSGPAIKAVTNLSTLNVIHPIEFEAVRSYAFNKHTGFEARYYYRDGYLYTVNSITEHLALEGAFEYPTLVNPNEDYPVPLDFVQQITTAILAGELRGIQPNESGDSVTVNG
;
A
#
# COMPACT_ATOMS: atom_id res chain seq x y z
N MET A 1 13.83 2.50 -16.95
CA MET A 1 13.73 1.21 -16.23
C MET A 1 13.48 1.53 -14.78
N ASP A 2 12.27 1.21 -14.32
CA ASP A 2 11.76 1.42 -12.98
C ASP A 2 12.69 0.80 -11.92
N THR A 3 12.85 1.49 -10.79
CA THR A 3 13.59 1.05 -9.61
C THR A 3 13.07 -0.30 -9.07
N PHE A 4 11.79 -0.63 -9.25
CA PHE A 4 11.21 -1.93 -8.88
C PHE A 4 11.82 -3.09 -9.67
N GLU A 5 11.75 -3.03 -11.01
CA GLU A 5 12.27 -4.10 -11.86
C GLU A 5 13.79 -4.25 -11.70
N LYS A 6 14.52 -3.14 -11.54
CA LYS A 6 15.97 -3.20 -11.23
C LYS A 6 16.24 -3.98 -9.94
N LEU A 7 15.46 -3.76 -8.89
CA LEU A 7 15.60 -4.49 -7.63
C LEU A 7 15.36 -5.99 -7.84
N VAL A 8 14.30 -6.35 -8.56
CA VAL A 8 13.97 -7.75 -8.87
C VAL A 8 15.10 -8.43 -9.64
N TYR A 9 15.56 -7.82 -10.74
CA TYR A 9 16.64 -8.38 -11.55
C TYR A 9 17.96 -8.48 -10.80
N ASN A 10 18.32 -7.47 -9.99
CA ASN A 10 19.51 -7.54 -9.15
C ASN A 10 19.48 -8.73 -8.18
N ILE A 11 18.32 -9.03 -7.59
CA ILE A 11 18.19 -10.21 -6.71
C ILE A 11 18.32 -11.49 -7.53
N ALA A 12 17.72 -11.53 -8.73
CA ALA A 12 17.76 -12.71 -9.59
C ALA A 12 19.16 -13.03 -10.11
N GLU A 13 19.93 -12.01 -10.49
CA GLU A 13 21.32 -12.15 -10.91
C GLU A 13 22.20 -12.70 -9.78
N ASN A 14 21.95 -12.30 -8.52
CA ASN A 14 22.69 -12.81 -7.36
C ASN A 14 22.51 -14.32 -7.13
N VAL A 15 21.45 -14.93 -7.67
CA VAL A 15 21.19 -16.38 -7.58
C VAL A 15 21.24 -17.08 -8.93
N HIS A 16 21.66 -16.38 -10.00
CA HIS A 16 21.77 -16.90 -11.36
C HIS A 16 20.44 -17.45 -11.93
N GLN A 17 19.32 -16.77 -11.65
CA GLN A 17 17.97 -17.14 -12.12
C GLN A 17 17.27 -16.00 -12.87
N GLU A 18 18.03 -15.05 -13.44
CA GLU A 18 17.52 -13.87 -14.15
C GLU A 18 16.69 -14.17 -15.41
N HIS A 19 16.75 -15.41 -15.92
CA HIS A 19 15.98 -15.87 -17.08
C HIS A 19 14.79 -16.77 -16.72
N ASP A 20 14.61 -17.12 -15.44
CA ASP A 20 13.46 -17.90 -14.98
C ASP A 20 12.27 -16.95 -14.72
N LEU A 21 11.30 -16.94 -15.64
CA LEU A 21 10.11 -16.09 -15.54
C LEU A 21 9.26 -16.38 -14.29
N VAL A 22 9.16 -17.65 -13.88
CA VAL A 22 8.38 -18.04 -12.69
C VAL A 22 9.08 -17.53 -11.44
N PHE A 23 10.40 -17.61 -11.41
CA PHE A 23 11.21 -17.05 -10.34
C PHE A 23 11.09 -15.52 -10.28
N LEU A 24 11.15 -14.82 -11.41
CA LEU A 24 10.99 -13.37 -11.45
C LEU A 24 9.61 -12.92 -10.92
N GLU A 25 8.52 -13.60 -11.31
CA GLU A 25 7.19 -13.32 -10.75
C GLU A 25 7.13 -13.55 -9.24
N ARG A 26 7.76 -14.63 -8.77
CA ARG A 26 7.88 -14.89 -7.33
C ARG A 26 8.65 -13.75 -6.62
N LEU A 27 9.76 -13.29 -7.19
CA LEU A 27 10.53 -12.18 -6.64
C LEU A 27 9.73 -10.87 -6.60
N ARG A 28 9.00 -10.54 -7.68
CA ARG A 28 8.10 -9.37 -7.72
C ARG A 28 7.10 -9.39 -6.57
N PHE A 29 6.50 -10.55 -6.30
CA PHE A 29 5.61 -10.72 -5.16
C PHE A 29 6.35 -10.55 -3.82
N MET A 30 7.51 -11.20 -3.66
CA MET A 30 8.28 -11.14 -2.41
C MET A 30 8.76 -9.74 -2.06
N VAL A 31 9.25 -8.97 -3.05
CA VAL A 31 9.71 -7.59 -2.83
C VAL A 31 8.58 -6.73 -2.25
N GLN A 32 7.39 -6.80 -2.84
CA GLN A 32 6.21 -6.08 -2.38
C GLN A 32 5.76 -6.55 -1.00
N TYR A 33 5.73 -7.85 -0.78
CA TYR A 33 5.37 -8.46 0.51
C TYR A 33 6.32 -8.04 1.64
N TYR A 34 7.65 -8.13 1.43
CA TYR A 34 8.63 -7.78 2.45
C TYR A 34 8.64 -6.27 2.71
N ARG A 35 8.50 -5.43 1.67
CA ARG A 35 8.32 -3.98 1.85
C ARG A 35 7.14 -3.69 2.79
N ALA A 36 5.96 -4.22 2.47
CA ALA A 36 4.77 -4.02 3.30
C ALA A 36 4.93 -4.55 4.73
N THR A 37 5.68 -5.65 4.90
CA THR A 37 5.97 -6.24 6.21
C THR A 37 6.93 -5.37 7.03
N LEU A 38 7.97 -4.82 6.42
CA LEU A 38 8.92 -3.95 7.12
C LEU A 38 8.27 -2.63 7.55
N ILE A 39 7.40 -2.05 6.71
CA ILE A 39 6.64 -0.85 7.06
C ILE A 39 5.77 -1.11 8.29
N ARG A 40 5.05 -2.23 8.32
CA ARG A 40 4.24 -2.64 9.48
C ARG A 40 5.07 -2.79 10.75
N ARG A 41 6.24 -3.43 10.65
CA ARG A 41 7.15 -3.61 11.80
C ARG A 41 7.67 -2.28 12.35
N ASP A 42 7.90 -1.29 11.49
CA ASP A 42 8.36 0.02 11.93
C ASP A 42 7.22 0.81 12.61
N ASP A 43 5.99 0.71 12.10
CA ASP A 43 4.79 1.25 12.77
C ASP A 43 4.53 0.59 14.14
N GLU A 44 4.69 -0.73 14.25
CA GLU A 44 4.58 -1.47 15.51
C GLU A 44 5.58 -0.99 16.57
N LYS A 45 6.76 -0.53 16.13
CA LYS A 45 7.79 0.09 16.99
C LYS A 45 7.51 1.56 17.31
N GLY A 46 6.39 2.11 16.84
CA GLY A 46 6.00 3.50 17.05
C GLY A 46 6.74 4.50 16.17
N ARG A 47 7.41 4.06 15.09
CA ARG A 47 7.98 4.98 14.10
C ARG A 47 6.85 5.56 13.26
N LYS A 48 6.98 6.83 12.92
CA LYS A 48 6.04 7.46 11.98
C LYS A 48 6.30 6.94 10.57
N LEU A 49 5.22 6.83 9.78
CA LEU A 49 5.32 6.50 8.37
C LEU A 49 6.14 7.58 7.64
N ASP A 50 7.28 7.18 7.08
CA ASP A 50 8.17 8.05 6.31
C ASP A 50 7.54 8.40 4.96
N SER A 51 7.73 9.64 4.52
CA SER A 51 7.42 10.12 3.16
C SER A 51 8.00 9.24 2.05
N ALA A 52 9.15 8.59 2.27
CA ALA A 52 9.79 7.71 1.28
C ALA A 52 8.93 6.48 0.90
N PHE A 53 7.91 6.15 1.71
CA PHE A 53 6.98 5.05 1.43
C PHE A 53 5.67 5.50 0.79
N LEU A 54 5.44 6.81 0.71
CA LEU A 54 4.17 7.40 0.28
C LEU A 54 4.11 7.53 -1.24
N GLN A 55 2.90 7.40 -1.76
CA GLN A 55 2.55 7.65 -3.14
C GLN A 55 1.25 8.44 -3.18
N ILE A 56 1.02 9.14 -4.28
CA ILE A 56 -0.25 9.81 -4.55
C ILE A 56 -1.03 8.96 -5.54
N TYR A 57 -2.24 8.55 -5.14
CA TYR A 57 -3.20 7.88 -6.00
C TYR A 57 -4.24 8.88 -6.50
N LEU A 58 -4.38 8.96 -7.83
CA LEU A 58 -5.28 9.87 -8.56
C LEU A 58 -6.38 9.13 -9.32
N GLY A 59 -6.63 7.85 -9.01
CA GLY A 59 -7.64 7.06 -9.73
C GLY A 59 -7.16 6.49 -11.08
N SER A 60 -8.02 5.75 -11.77
CA SER A 60 -7.69 5.05 -13.04
C SER A 60 -7.27 5.98 -14.16
N ASP A 61 -7.84 7.18 -14.19
CA ASP A 61 -7.68 8.13 -15.30
C ASP A 61 -6.62 9.21 -15.00
N ASP A 62 -5.97 9.12 -13.83
CA ASP A 62 -4.94 10.06 -13.34
C ASP A 62 -5.43 11.52 -13.23
N GLN A 63 -6.75 11.74 -13.18
CA GLN A 63 -7.39 13.06 -13.03
C GLN A 63 -7.90 13.34 -11.61
N GLY A 64 -7.70 12.38 -10.70
CA GLY A 64 -8.26 12.36 -9.36
C GLY A 64 -9.28 11.25 -9.20
N ILE A 65 -9.39 10.76 -7.98
CA ILE A 65 -10.37 9.76 -7.57
C ILE A 65 -11.74 10.37 -7.78
N ALA A 66 -12.47 9.86 -8.77
CA ALA A 66 -13.81 10.29 -9.08
C ALA A 66 -14.78 9.92 -7.95
N MET A 67 -15.68 10.84 -7.62
CA MET A 67 -16.62 10.70 -6.53
C MET A 67 -18.07 10.77 -7.04
N GLU A 68 -18.93 9.89 -6.54
CA GLU A 68 -20.37 9.85 -6.82
C GLU A 68 -21.19 10.13 -5.56
N GLU A 69 -22.32 10.82 -5.72
CA GLU A 69 -23.22 11.12 -4.60
C GLU A 69 -23.93 9.86 -4.12
N LYS A 70 -23.83 9.59 -2.83
CA LYS A 70 -24.55 8.52 -2.13
C LYS A 70 -25.38 9.14 -1.02
N VAL A 71 -26.59 9.55 -1.36
CA VAL A 71 -27.49 10.22 -0.40
C VAL A 71 -27.89 9.24 0.70
N ASP A 72 -27.45 9.52 1.93
CA ASP A 72 -28.02 8.97 3.16
C ASP A 72 -28.79 10.08 3.86
N HIS A 73 -29.93 9.75 4.47
CA HIS A 73 -31.13 10.57 4.72
C HIS A 73 -31.01 11.86 5.59
N SER A 74 -29.85 12.53 5.63
CA SER A 74 -29.68 13.84 6.28
C SER A 74 -28.37 14.57 5.97
N CYS A 75 -27.42 13.94 5.27
CA CYS A 75 -26.11 14.53 4.98
C CYS A 75 -25.63 14.13 3.59
N LEU A 76 -24.92 15.05 2.93
CA LEU A 76 -24.28 14.74 1.66
C LEU A 76 -23.08 13.84 1.92
N ILE A 77 -23.14 12.60 1.41
CA ILE A 77 -22.02 11.67 1.39
C ILE A 77 -21.67 11.43 -0.07
N MET A 78 -20.39 11.53 -0.40
CA MET A 78 -19.88 11.06 -1.69
C MET A 78 -19.02 9.82 -1.47
N GLN A 79 -19.02 8.91 -2.44
CA GLN A 79 -18.23 7.68 -2.45
C GLN A 79 -17.32 7.69 -3.68
N SER A 80 -16.10 7.15 -3.57
CA SER A 80 -15.27 6.91 -4.75
C SER A 80 -15.93 5.93 -5.71
N THR A 81 -15.93 6.22 -7.01
CA THR A 81 -16.54 5.36 -8.03
C THR A 81 -15.83 4.01 -8.15
N GLU A 82 -14.53 4.00 -7.87
CA GLU A 82 -13.69 2.82 -7.90
C GLU A 82 -13.12 2.47 -6.53
N LYS A 83 -12.63 1.22 -6.43
CA LYS A 83 -11.90 0.77 -5.25
C LYS A 83 -10.49 1.30 -5.28
N ILE A 84 -10.08 1.87 -4.15
CA ILE A 84 -8.71 2.25 -3.89
C ILE A 84 -7.83 0.99 -3.83
N PRO A 85 -6.65 0.98 -4.46
CA PRO A 85 -5.66 -0.08 -4.30
C PRO A 85 -5.38 -0.37 -2.81
N ASN A 86 -5.04 -1.61 -2.49
CA ASN A 86 -4.88 -2.03 -1.10
C ASN A 86 -3.80 -1.19 -0.39
N LEU A 87 -4.21 -0.52 0.68
CA LEU A 87 -3.32 0.22 1.57
C LEU A 87 -2.66 -0.74 2.56
N ILE A 88 -1.42 -0.43 2.94
CA ILE A 88 -0.75 -1.15 4.02
C ILE A 88 -1.56 -0.94 5.31
N ARG A 89 -1.84 -2.04 6.00
CA ARG A 89 -2.55 -2.00 7.28
C ARG A 89 -1.57 -1.70 8.41
N LEU A 90 -1.73 -0.55 9.06
CA LEU A 90 -0.99 -0.13 10.24
C LEU A 90 -1.81 -0.40 11.51
N ARG A 91 -1.19 -0.25 12.68
CA ARG A 91 -1.88 -0.39 13.97
C ARG A 91 -3.01 0.64 14.14
N SER A 92 -2.83 1.85 13.60
CA SER A 92 -3.82 2.92 13.64
C SER A 92 -4.87 2.85 12.52
N GLY A 93 -4.82 1.82 11.66
CA GLY A 93 -5.72 1.68 10.52
C GLY A 93 -4.97 1.69 9.18
N PRO A 94 -5.65 2.02 8.06
CA PRO A 94 -5.01 2.05 6.75
C PRO A 94 -3.92 3.13 6.69
N ALA A 95 -2.83 2.87 5.96
CA ALA A 95 -1.69 3.77 5.80
C ALA A 95 -2.00 5.00 4.91
N ILE A 96 -2.97 5.81 5.33
CA ILE A 96 -3.34 7.06 4.67
C ILE A 96 -2.63 8.20 5.38
N LYS A 97 -1.91 9.02 4.62
CA LYS A 97 -1.28 10.24 5.10
C LYS A 97 -2.21 11.43 4.97
N ALA A 98 -2.80 11.60 3.79
CA ALA A 98 -3.66 12.74 3.48
C ALA A 98 -4.67 12.39 2.39
N VAL A 99 -5.81 13.06 2.44
CA VAL A 99 -6.79 13.10 1.35
C VAL A 99 -6.95 14.56 0.98
N THR A 100 -6.72 14.91 -0.27
CA THR A 100 -6.71 16.29 -0.75
C THR A 100 -7.79 16.49 -1.79
N ASN A 101 -8.58 17.54 -1.64
CA ASN A 101 -9.51 17.98 -2.68
C ASN A 101 -8.73 18.68 -3.79
N LEU A 102 -8.75 18.14 -5.01
CA LEU A 102 -7.95 18.69 -6.12
C LEU A 102 -8.45 20.04 -6.62
N SER A 103 -9.74 20.35 -6.43
CA SER A 103 -10.32 21.64 -6.82
C SER A 103 -9.93 22.78 -5.88
N THR A 104 -9.77 22.51 -4.59
CA THR A 104 -9.50 23.54 -3.56
C THR A 104 -8.11 23.46 -2.95
N LEU A 105 -7.38 22.36 -3.20
CA LEU A 105 -6.09 22.01 -2.59
C LEU A 105 -6.13 21.88 -1.07
N ASN A 106 -7.32 21.80 -0.47
CA ASN A 106 -7.48 21.62 0.96
C ASN A 106 -7.38 20.15 1.34
N VAL A 107 -6.68 19.88 2.44
CA VAL A 107 -6.65 18.55 3.07
C VAL A 107 -7.97 18.31 3.79
N ILE A 108 -8.59 17.17 3.50
CA ILE A 108 -9.77 16.68 4.19
C ILE A 108 -9.31 15.84 5.38
N HIS A 109 -9.88 16.07 6.57
CA HIS A 109 -9.50 15.34 7.77
C HIS A 109 -10.32 14.04 7.95
N PRO A 110 -9.71 13.01 8.54
CA PRO A 110 -10.41 11.74 8.77
C PRO A 110 -11.51 11.87 9.81
N ILE A 111 -12.52 11.01 9.71
CA ILE A 111 -13.55 10.77 10.71
C ILE A 111 -13.80 9.28 10.85
N GLU A 112 -14.18 8.82 12.04
CA GLU A 112 -14.67 7.45 12.25
C GLU A 112 -16.08 7.31 11.67
N PHE A 113 -16.39 6.14 11.10
CA PHE A 113 -17.70 5.89 10.47
C PHE A 113 -18.85 6.10 11.46
N GLU A 114 -18.68 5.65 12.70
CA GLU A 114 -19.63 5.76 13.81
C GLU A 114 -19.92 7.21 14.18
N ALA A 115 -18.96 8.12 13.93
CA ALA A 115 -19.08 9.54 14.24
C ALA A 115 -19.73 10.34 13.11
N VAL A 116 -19.89 9.78 11.90
CA VAL A 116 -20.42 10.49 10.71
C VAL A 116 -21.75 11.17 11.00
N ARG A 117 -22.71 10.43 11.57
CA ARG A 117 -24.05 10.95 11.87
C ARG A 117 -23.98 12.11 12.87
N SER A 118 -23.31 11.91 13.99
CA SER A 118 -23.16 12.93 15.04
C SER A 118 -22.45 14.19 14.53
N TYR A 119 -21.48 14.01 13.65
CA TYR A 119 -20.71 15.09 13.06
C TYR A 119 -21.53 15.91 12.07
N ALA A 120 -22.30 15.26 11.20
CA ALA A 120 -23.13 15.94 10.21
C ALA A 120 -24.17 16.88 10.83
N PHE A 121 -24.71 16.53 12.00
CA PHE A 121 -25.67 17.38 12.73
C PHE A 121 -25.03 18.40 13.67
N ASN A 122 -23.71 18.45 13.77
CA ASN A 122 -23.04 19.40 14.65
C ASN A 122 -23.14 20.83 14.08
N LYS A 123 -23.76 21.75 14.81
CA LYS A 123 -23.94 23.15 14.40
C LYS A 123 -22.64 23.93 14.15
N HIS A 124 -21.50 23.48 14.68
CA HIS A 124 -20.22 24.18 14.56
C HIS A 124 -19.32 23.54 13.51
N THR A 125 -19.30 22.21 13.42
CA THR A 125 -18.37 21.46 12.55
C THR A 125 -19.06 20.71 11.41
N GLY A 126 -20.40 20.68 11.39
CA GLY A 126 -21.18 19.95 10.38
C GLY A 126 -21.04 20.49 8.96
N PHE A 127 -20.39 21.62 8.76
CA PHE A 127 -20.09 22.17 7.43
C PHE A 127 -18.70 21.81 6.93
N GLU A 128 -17.81 21.31 7.80
CA GLU A 128 -16.45 20.97 7.41
C GLU A 128 -16.41 19.59 6.75
N ALA A 129 -15.72 19.51 5.61
CA ALA A 129 -15.49 18.24 4.94
C ALA A 129 -14.70 17.27 5.83
N ARG A 130 -15.15 16.01 5.86
CA ARG A 130 -14.44 14.89 6.49
C ARG A 130 -14.42 13.69 5.56
N TYR A 131 -13.46 12.80 5.75
CA TYR A 131 -13.39 11.54 5.00
C TYR A 131 -13.33 10.32 5.91
N TYR A 132 -13.82 9.19 5.42
CA TYR A 132 -13.55 7.89 6.03
C TYR A 132 -13.26 6.86 4.94
N TYR A 133 -12.52 5.82 5.26
CA TYR A 133 -12.16 4.74 4.34
C TYR A 133 -12.78 3.44 4.81
N ARG A 134 -13.50 2.74 3.92
CA ARG A 134 -14.20 1.50 4.27
C ARG A 134 -14.39 0.60 3.06
N ASP A 135 -14.14 -0.70 3.24
CA ASP A 135 -14.40 -1.75 2.24
C ASP A 135 -13.76 -1.50 0.87
N GLY A 136 -12.61 -0.81 0.85
CA GLY A 136 -11.89 -0.46 -0.37
C GLY A 136 -12.30 0.88 -0.98
N TYR A 137 -13.30 1.57 -0.43
CA TYR A 137 -13.80 2.83 -0.96
C TYR A 137 -13.45 4.00 -0.05
N LEU A 138 -13.23 5.16 -0.67
CA LEU A 138 -13.09 6.43 0.01
C LEU A 138 -14.45 7.11 0.06
N TYR A 139 -14.82 7.64 1.22
CA TYR A 139 -16.05 8.39 1.40
C TYR A 139 -15.74 9.78 1.91
N THR A 140 -16.46 10.78 1.42
CA THR A 140 -16.44 12.14 1.96
C THR A 140 -17.81 12.52 2.49
N VAL A 141 -17.82 13.31 3.55
CA VAL A 141 -19.03 13.80 4.23
C VAL A 141 -18.99 15.32 4.16
N ASN A 142 -20.11 15.94 3.78
CA ASN A 142 -20.27 17.39 3.66
C ASN A 142 -19.25 18.04 2.73
N SER A 143 -18.91 17.33 1.66
CA SER A 143 -18.03 17.81 0.60
C SER A 143 -18.70 17.54 -0.74
N ILE A 144 -18.80 18.56 -1.59
CA ILE A 144 -19.12 18.41 -3.02
C ILE A 144 -17.78 18.51 -3.73
N THR A 145 -17.16 17.37 -4.00
CA THR A 145 -15.88 17.31 -4.71
C THR A 145 -15.91 16.16 -5.67
N GLU A 146 -15.62 16.45 -6.94
CA GLU A 146 -15.63 15.43 -7.98
C GLU A 146 -14.33 14.63 -8.01
N HIS A 147 -13.21 15.24 -7.61
CA HIS A 147 -11.88 14.68 -7.77
C HIS A 147 -11.02 14.86 -6.51
N LEU A 148 -10.54 13.74 -5.96
CA LEU A 148 -9.66 13.69 -4.80
C LEU A 148 -8.29 13.11 -5.14
N ALA A 149 -7.27 13.47 -4.37
CA ALA A 149 -5.99 12.78 -4.33
C ALA A 149 -5.83 12.08 -2.98
N LEU A 150 -5.38 10.82 -3.00
CA LEU A 150 -5.08 10.05 -1.80
C LEU A 150 -3.57 9.85 -1.69
N GLU A 151 -2.96 10.41 -0.65
CA GLU A 151 -1.57 10.15 -0.31
C GLU A 151 -1.49 9.03 0.74
N GLY A 152 -0.77 7.95 0.43
CA GLY A 152 -0.68 6.81 1.32
C GLY A 152 0.41 5.81 0.93
N ALA A 153 0.60 4.79 1.77
CA ALA A 153 1.48 3.67 1.48
C ALA A 153 0.66 2.44 1.07
N PHE A 154 0.90 1.95 -0.15
CA PHE A 154 0.14 0.86 -0.76
C PHE A 154 0.90 -0.46 -0.69
N GLU A 155 0.17 -1.58 -0.64
CA GLU A 155 0.74 -2.93 -0.67
C GLU A 155 1.42 -3.21 -2.02
N TYR A 156 0.82 -2.72 -3.10
CA TYR A 156 1.30 -2.87 -4.48
C TYR A 156 1.51 -1.50 -5.14
N PRO A 157 2.64 -0.82 -4.86
CA PRO A 157 2.94 0.50 -5.40
C PRO A 157 2.84 0.64 -6.92
N THR A 158 3.16 -0.44 -7.64
CA THR A 158 3.16 -0.49 -9.10
C THR A 158 1.76 -0.39 -9.71
N LEU A 159 0.71 -0.66 -8.92
CA LEU A 159 -0.68 -0.45 -9.35
C LEU A 159 -1.14 1.00 -9.20
N VAL A 160 -0.41 1.82 -8.44
CA VAL A 160 -0.74 3.22 -8.19
C VAL A 160 -0.07 4.07 -9.25
N ASN A 161 1.28 4.07 -9.27
CA ASN A 161 2.07 4.85 -10.21
C ASN A 161 3.15 3.93 -10.83
N PRO A 162 2.84 3.17 -11.91
CA PRO A 162 3.77 2.20 -12.50
C PRO A 162 5.02 2.83 -13.15
N ASN A 163 4.99 4.14 -13.39
CA ASN A 163 6.08 4.87 -14.05
C ASN A 163 6.96 5.65 -13.07
N GLU A 164 6.60 5.68 -11.78
CA GLU A 164 7.37 6.34 -10.75
C GLU A 164 8.37 5.39 -10.11
N ASP A 165 9.37 5.96 -9.44
CA ASP A 165 10.32 5.16 -8.68
C ASP A 165 9.60 4.39 -7.57
N TYR A 166 9.92 3.10 -7.48
CA TYR A 166 9.39 2.24 -6.43
C TYR A 166 9.64 2.85 -5.02
N PRO A 167 8.60 3.13 -4.22
CA PRO A 167 8.69 3.91 -2.98
C PRO A 167 9.29 3.08 -1.84
N VAL A 168 10.60 2.88 -1.89
CA VAL A 168 11.39 2.13 -0.92
C VAL A 168 12.71 2.84 -0.64
N PRO A 169 13.06 3.14 0.62
CA PRO A 169 14.35 3.70 0.96
C PRO A 169 15.44 2.61 0.89
N LEU A 170 16.69 3.04 0.72
CA LEU A 170 17.82 2.15 0.46
C LEU A 170 18.09 1.13 1.58
N ASP A 171 17.87 1.50 2.83
CA ASP A 171 18.01 0.61 3.98
C ASP A 171 16.97 -0.52 3.96
N PHE A 172 15.76 -0.27 3.43
CA PHE A 172 14.75 -1.30 3.21
C PHE A 172 15.11 -2.20 2.04
N VAL A 173 15.71 -1.64 0.97
CA VAL A 173 16.21 -2.45 -0.16
C VAL A 173 17.17 -3.53 0.34
N GLN A 174 18.15 -3.16 1.15
CA GLN A 174 19.11 -4.11 1.72
C GLN A 174 18.45 -5.19 2.57
N GLN A 175 17.48 -4.80 3.41
CA GLN A 175 16.74 -5.73 4.26
C GLN A 175 15.86 -6.69 3.46
N ILE A 176 15.19 -6.19 2.42
CA ILE A 176 14.36 -7.01 1.50
C ILE A 176 15.24 -8.02 0.78
N THR A 177 16.34 -7.58 0.16
CA THR A 177 17.27 -8.47 -0.53
C THR A 177 17.80 -9.56 0.39
N THR A 178 18.23 -9.19 1.61
CA THR A 178 18.73 -10.15 2.60
C THR A 178 17.66 -11.15 3.02
N ALA A 179 16.42 -10.69 3.26
CA ALA A 179 15.31 -11.55 3.66
C ALA A 179 14.92 -12.55 2.56
N ILE A 180 14.91 -12.11 1.30
CA ILE A 180 14.61 -12.96 0.15
C ILE A 180 15.71 -14.01 -0.03
N LEU A 181 16.97 -13.60 -0.10
CA LEU A 181 18.10 -14.54 -0.27
C LEU A 181 18.15 -15.56 0.88
N ALA A 182 17.94 -15.12 2.12
CA ALA A 182 17.90 -16.02 3.28
C ALA A 182 16.71 -17.01 3.25
N GLY A 183 15.59 -16.65 2.60
CA GLY A 183 14.44 -17.53 2.40
C GLY A 183 14.68 -18.52 1.26
N GLU A 184 15.17 -18.04 0.13
CA GLU A 184 15.47 -18.84 -1.07
C GLU A 184 16.58 -19.87 -0.79
N LEU A 185 17.66 -19.48 -0.09
CA LEU A 185 18.73 -20.40 0.31
C LEU A 185 18.25 -21.54 1.21
N ARG A 186 17.20 -21.33 2.02
CA ARG A 186 16.58 -22.41 2.81
C ARG A 186 15.76 -23.37 1.96
N GLY A 187 15.17 -22.90 0.87
CA GLY A 187 14.48 -23.75 -0.10
C GLY A 187 15.42 -24.61 -0.94
N ILE A 188 16.69 -24.20 -1.05
CA ILE A 188 17.73 -24.87 -1.84
C ILE A 188 18.53 -25.89 -1.01
N GLN A 189 18.42 -25.92 0.33
CA GLN A 189 19.09 -26.97 1.12
C GLN A 189 18.53 -28.34 0.75
N PRO A 190 19.34 -29.24 0.16
CA PRO A 190 18.88 -30.60 -0.08
C PRO A 190 18.64 -31.27 1.27
N ASN A 191 17.63 -32.14 1.33
CA ASN A 191 17.51 -33.13 2.40
C ASN A 191 18.76 -34.02 2.36
N GLU A 192 19.85 -33.59 2.99
CA GLU A 192 20.99 -34.45 3.35
C GLU A 192 20.60 -35.27 4.58
N SER A 193 19.58 -36.12 4.43
CA SER A 193 19.43 -37.32 5.25
C SER A 193 20.06 -38.47 4.49
N GLY A 194 21.35 -38.68 4.71
CA GLY A 194 22.09 -39.80 4.14
C GLY A 194 21.52 -41.14 4.60
N ASP A 195 20.99 -41.91 3.65
CA ASP A 195 20.84 -43.35 3.81
C ASP A 195 22.25 -43.96 3.83
N SER A 196 22.74 -44.18 5.05
CA SER A 196 23.89 -45.03 5.30
C SER A 196 23.50 -46.48 5.00
N VAL A 197 23.96 -46.98 3.86
CA VAL A 197 23.91 -48.40 3.51
C VAL A 197 24.79 -49.16 4.51
N THR A 198 24.17 -49.82 5.48
CA THR A 198 24.84 -50.84 6.29
C THR A 198 24.84 -52.16 5.52
N VAL A 199 25.97 -52.47 4.89
CA VAL A 199 26.27 -53.83 4.44
C VAL A 199 26.72 -54.61 5.68
N ASN A 200 25.87 -55.49 6.18
CA ASN A 200 26.28 -56.53 7.12
C ASN A 200 26.35 -57.87 6.36
N GLY A 201 27.51 -58.52 6.48
CA GLY A 201 27.80 -59.84 5.94
C GLY A 201 27.28 -60.99 6.78
#